data_AF-A0A292Z2X9-F1
#
_entry.id   AF-A0A292Z2X9-F1
#
_cell.length_a   1.000
_cell.length_b   1.000
_cell.length_c   1.000
_cell.angle_alpha   90.00
_cell.angle_beta   90.00
_cell.angle_gamma   90.00
#
_symmetry.space_group_name_H-M   'P 1'
#
loop_
_entity.id
_entity.type
_entity.pdbx_description
1 polymer ?
#
loop_
_entity_poly.entity_id
_entity_poly.type
_entity_poly.pdbx_seq_one_letter_code
_entity_poly.pdbx_strand_id
1 'polypeptide(L)'
;MSPPRNPHSSDPRARAAATKRNRTRRALLDAADAAFTARGWARTRIEDVATTAGVSPATAYNHFPAKHALIAEVYAPLIAPLVATEAARAANGDDDADPATLVVEQIRALARVCVRNRGLTAAYWAAVQDYEVRVAAPPDPDDEQDPRTIAPVAEVLHDLVERGQAAGELRADPPAGTLCPILVDVLLARIALHAGEAAEPVTRLVAGLALGVLAPERVADGGAPA
;
A
#
# COMPACT_ATOMS: atom_id res chain seq x y z
N MET A 1 7.20 9.33 48.17
CA MET A 1 8.00 8.20 47.64
C MET A 1 8.14 8.42 46.14
N SER A 2 9.24 9.01 45.69
CA SER A 2 9.46 9.30 44.26
C SER A 2 9.85 8.01 43.53
N PRO A 3 9.37 7.76 42.29
CA PRO A 3 9.80 6.59 41.54
C PRO A 3 11.26 6.75 41.11
N PRO A 4 12.02 5.65 40.98
CA PRO A 4 13.42 5.71 40.54
C PRO A 4 13.47 6.13 39.07
N ARG A 5 14.28 7.17 38.77
CA ARG A 5 14.64 7.50 37.39
C ARG A 5 15.54 6.40 36.85
N ASN A 6 15.07 5.71 35.81
CA ASN A 6 15.84 4.69 35.11
C ASN A 6 17.07 5.34 34.43
N PRO A 7 18.33 4.94 34.74
CA PRO A 7 19.53 5.62 34.22
C PRO A 7 19.99 5.18 32.82
N HIS A 8 19.23 4.35 32.10
CA HIS A 8 19.70 3.73 30.85
C HIS A 8 19.11 4.28 29.54
N SER A 9 18.35 5.38 29.56
CA SER A 9 17.79 5.95 28.31
C SER A 9 18.78 6.78 27.48
N SER A 10 20.09 6.79 27.79
CA SER A 10 21.03 7.71 27.15
C SER A 10 22.46 7.20 26.96
N ASP A 11 22.71 5.89 26.79
CA ASP A 11 24.04 5.41 26.41
C ASP A 11 24.43 5.95 25.01
N PRO A 12 25.50 6.75 24.86
CA PRO A 12 25.99 7.21 23.56
C PRO A 12 26.29 6.08 22.57
N ARG A 13 26.70 4.89 23.05
CA ARG A 13 26.98 3.72 22.21
C ARG A 13 25.70 3.12 21.63
N ALA A 14 24.66 2.99 22.44
CA ALA A 14 23.34 2.54 21.99
C ALA A 14 22.75 3.48 20.94
N ARG A 15 22.88 4.80 21.15
CA ARG A 15 22.46 5.83 20.17
C ARG A 15 23.25 5.75 18.87
N ALA A 16 24.58 5.63 18.95
CA ALA A 16 25.41 5.47 17.75
C ALA A 16 25.07 4.19 16.97
N ALA A 17 24.81 3.09 17.66
CA ALA A 17 24.38 1.83 17.05
C ALA A 17 23.01 1.96 16.36
N ALA A 18 22.04 2.60 17.02
CA ALA A 18 20.72 2.86 16.43
C ALA A 18 20.81 3.76 15.19
N THR A 19 21.59 4.84 15.25
CA THR A 19 21.84 5.71 14.08
C THR A 19 22.48 4.95 12.92
N LYS A 20 23.46 4.09 13.21
CA LYS A 20 24.09 3.23 12.18
C LYS A 20 23.07 2.27 11.56
N ARG A 21 22.29 1.58 12.39
CA ARG A 21 21.23 0.66 11.94
C ARG A 21 20.21 1.36 11.04
N ASN A 22 19.77 2.55 11.41
CA ASN A 22 18.82 3.34 10.62
C ASN A 22 19.41 3.78 9.29
N ARG A 23 20.69 4.20 9.26
CA ARG A 23 21.39 4.55 8.03
C ARG A 23 21.51 3.35 7.08
N THR A 24 21.88 2.19 7.61
CA THR A 24 21.95 0.94 6.85
C THR A 24 20.58 0.55 6.29
N ARG A 25 19.52 0.62 7.11
CA ARG A 25 18.16 0.35 6.67
C ARG A 25 17.74 1.27 5.52
N ARG A 26 18.01 2.59 5.64
CA ARG A 26 17.72 3.56 4.59
C ARG A 26 18.47 3.25 3.30
N ALA A 27 19.77 2.97 3.37
CA ALA A 27 20.57 2.61 2.19
C ALA A 27 20.04 1.36 1.48
N LEU A 28 19.57 0.35 2.23
CA LEU A 28 18.93 -0.84 1.67
C LEU A 28 17.61 -0.52 0.97
N LEU A 29 16.75 0.32 1.58
CA LEU A 29 15.48 0.73 0.97
C LEU A 29 15.70 1.56 -0.30
N ASP A 30 16.64 2.49 -0.30
CA ASP A 30 16.95 3.33 -1.47
C ASP A 30 17.50 2.46 -2.63
N ALA A 31 18.39 1.50 -2.32
CA ALA A 31 18.91 0.55 -3.30
C ALA A 31 17.81 -0.40 -3.82
N ALA A 32 16.89 -0.81 -2.96
CA ALA A 32 15.77 -1.68 -3.31
C ALA A 32 14.77 -0.96 -4.22
N ASP A 33 14.39 0.29 -3.93
CA ASP A 33 13.54 1.11 -4.79
C ASP A 33 14.11 1.20 -6.20
N ALA A 34 15.38 1.63 -6.32
CA ALA A 34 16.04 1.73 -7.61
C ALA A 34 16.06 0.37 -8.36
N ALA A 35 16.34 -0.73 -7.65
CA ALA A 35 16.39 -2.06 -8.23
C ALA A 35 15.01 -2.56 -8.71
N PHE A 36 13.98 -2.45 -7.87
CA PHE A 36 12.63 -2.89 -8.20
C PHE A 36 12.00 -2.04 -9.30
N THR A 37 12.21 -0.72 -9.25
CA THR A 37 11.74 0.21 -10.29
C THR A 37 12.40 -0.09 -11.64
N ALA A 38 13.71 -0.35 -11.68
CA ALA A 38 14.43 -0.57 -12.94
C ALA A 38 14.29 -1.98 -13.51
N ARG A 39 14.31 -3.01 -12.64
CA ARG A 39 14.42 -4.42 -13.07
C ARG A 39 13.15 -5.23 -12.79
N GLY A 40 12.23 -4.71 -11.98
CA GLY A 40 11.02 -5.41 -11.55
C GLY A 40 11.27 -6.44 -10.47
N TRP A 41 10.19 -7.12 -10.08
CA TRP A 41 10.19 -8.17 -9.05
C TRP A 41 11.13 -9.31 -9.41
N ALA A 42 10.85 -10.05 -10.49
CA ALA A 42 11.50 -11.33 -10.79
C ALA A 42 13.05 -11.26 -10.88
N ARG A 43 13.60 -10.15 -11.40
CA ARG A 43 15.04 -9.98 -11.63
C ARG A 43 15.81 -9.32 -10.49
N THR A 44 15.14 -8.87 -9.43
CA THR A 44 15.80 -8.25 -8.28
C THR A 44 16.13 -9.28 -7.21
N ARG A 45 17.35 -9.26 -6.67
CA ARG A 45 17.78 -10.12 -5.57
C ARG A 45 18.24 -9.28 -4.38
N ILE A 46 18.06 -9.79 -3.16
CA ILE A 46 18.49 -9.08 -1.94
C ILE A 46 20.01 -8.89 -1.93
N GLU A 47 20.76 -9.83 -2.48
CA GLU A 47 22.22 -9.77 -2.60
C GLU A 47 22.68 -8.61 -3.49
N ASP A 48 21.97 -8.35 -4.58
CA ASP A 48 22.26 -7.22 -5.48
C ASP A 48 21.96 -5.90 -4.77
N VAL A 49 20.84 -5.83 -4.03
CA VAL A 49 20.47 -4.66 -3.22
C VAL A 49 21.51 -4.40 -2.14
N ALA A 50 21.97 -5.45 -1.44
CA ALA A 50 23.01 -5.35 -0.42
C ALA A 50 24.32 -4.79 -1.01
N THR A 51 24.71 -5.30 -2.17
CA THR A 51 25.89 -4.84 -2.92
C THR A 51 25.77 -3.35 -3.26
N THR A 52 24.64 -2.91 -3.82
CA THR A 52 24.39 -1.50 -4.14
C THR A 52 24.34 -0.61 -2.89
N ALA A 53 23.78 -1.11 -1.78
CA ALA A 53 23.72 -0.39 -0.51
C ALA A 53 25.07 -0.38 0.25
N GLY A 54 26.10 -1.07 -0.26
CA GLY A 54 27.42 -1.13 0.36
C GLY A 54 27.48 -1.94 1.66
N VAL A 55 26.63 -2.96 1.80
CA VAL A 55 26.58 -3.84 2.97
C VAL A 55 26.67 -5.31 2.59
N SER A 56 26.97 -6.18 3.55
CA SER A 56 27.00 -7.64 3.30
C SER A 56 25.59 -8.20 3.12
N PRO A 57 25.42 -9.30 2.35
CA PRO A 57 24.13 -10.00 2.26
C PRO A 57 23.55 -10.39 3.62
N ALA A 58 24.38 -10.90 4.54
CA ALA A 58 23.95 -11.22 5.91
C ALA A 58 23.40 -9.99 6.65
N THR A 59 23.98 -8.80 6.45
CA THR A 59 23.45 -7.55 7.02
C THR A 59 22.09 -7.22 6.41
N ALA A 60 21.92 -7.41 5.10
CA ALA A 60 20.64 -7.15 4.44
C ALA A 60 19.53 -8.10 4.94
N TYR A 61 19.81 -9.41 5.02
CA TYR A 61 18.86 -10.40 5.54
C TYR A 61 18.50 -10.18 7.02
N ASN A 62 19.42 -9.63 7.83
CA ASN A 62 19.12 -9.22 9.21
C ASN A 62 18.13 -8.04 9.28
N HIS A 63 18.05 -7.22 8.24
CA HIS A 63 17.15 -6.08 8.15
C HIS A 63 15.83 -6.42 7.45
N PHE A 64 15.90 -7.29 6.45
CA PHE A 64 14.78 -7.70 5.61
C PHE A 64 14.91 -9.21 5.34
N PRO A 65 14.25 -10.06 6.15
CA PRO A 65 14.42 -11.50 6.07
C PRO A 65 13.89 -12.09 4.75
N ALA A 66 12.93 -11.41 4.13
CA ALA A 66 12.32 -11.82 2.88
C ALA A 66 12.30 -10.68 1.85
N LYS A 67 12.33 -11.06 0.58
CA LYS A 67 12.24 -10.12 -0.55
C LYS A 67 10.86 -9.45 -0.62
N HIS A 68 9.81 -10.17 -0.21
CA HIS A 68 8.45 -9.67 -0.08
C HIS A 68 8.34 -8.55 0.94
N ALA A 69 8.94 -8.74 2.12
CA ALA A 69 9.03 -7.68 3.13
C ALA A 69 9.76 -6.45 2.60
N LEU A 70 10.88 -6.64 1.90
CA LEU A 70 11.67 -5.54 1.36
C LEU A 70 10.89 -4.69 0.34
N ILE A 71 10.18 -5.31 -0.63
CA ILE A 71 9.40 -4.54 -1.61
C ILE A 71 8.22 -3.83 -0.94
N ALA A 72 7.55 -4.46 0.02
CA ALA A 72 6.41 -3.86 0.70
C ALA A 72 6.84 -2.66 1.56
N GLU A 73 7.96 -2.75 2.27
CA GLU A 73 8.56 -1.62 3.01
C GLU A 73 8.98 -0.46 2.10
N VAL A 74 9.38 -0.75 0.86
CA VAL A 74 9.65 0.29 -0.15
C VAL A 74 8.34 0.90 -0.69
N TYR A 75 7.28 0.10 -0.81
CA TYR A 75 6.00 0.53 -1.37
C TYR A 75 5.12 1.29 -0.36
N ALA A 76 5.13 0.90 0.92
CA ALA A 76 4.27 1.45 1.97
C ALA A 76 4.30 2.98 2.07
N PRO A 77 5.48 3.66 1.99
CA PRO A 77 5.53 5.12 2.02
C PRO A 77 4.77 5.82 0.88
N LEU A 78 4.53 5.15 -0.26
CA LEU A 78 3.78 5.72 -1.38
C LEU A 78 2.27 5.80 -1.10
N ILE A 79 1.72 4.83 -0.36
CA ILE A 79 0.29 4.76 -0.05
C ILE A 79 -0.06 5.39 1.31
N ALA A 80 0.90 5.49 2.23
CA ALA A 80 0.67 6.01 3.58
C ALA A 80 -0.01 7.39 3.62
N PRO A 81 0.32 8.36 2.73
CA PRO A 81 -0.39 9.64 2.71
C PRO A 81 -1.88 9.52 2.36
N LEU A 82 -2.25 8.54 1.53
CA LEU A 82 -3.65 8.31 1.13
C LEU A 82 -4.46 7.77 2.31
N VAL A 83 -3.92 6.80 3.04
CA VAL A 83 -4.54 6.25 4.27
C VAL A 83 -4.64 7.33 5.35
N ALA A 84 -3.57 8.08 5.58
CA ALA A 84 -3.55 9.14 6.59
C ALA A 84 -4.55 10.27 6.30
N THR A 85 -4.78 10.60 5.02
CA THR A 85 -5.76 11.62 4.62
C THR A 85 -7.18 11.19 4.97
N GLU A 86 -7.55 9.93 4.69
CA GLU A 86 -8.89 9.41 5.02
C GLU A 86 -9.08 9.27 6.53
N ALA A 87 -8.06 8.79 7.25
CA ALA A 87 -8.10 8.72 8.71
C ALA A 87 -8.29 10.10 9.35
N ALA A 88 -7.62 11.14 8.82
CA ALA A 88 -7.77 12.51 9.30
C ALA A 88 -9.18 13.06 9.03
N ARG A 89 -9.76 12.80 7.84
CA ARG A 89 -11.15 13.18 7.52
C ARG A 89 -12.14 12.56 8.50
N ALA A 90 -12.02 11.26 8.75
CA ALA A 90 -12.87 10.54 9.68
C ALA A 90 -12.73 11.09 11.12
N ALA A 91 -11.51 11.39 11.56
CA ALA A 91 -11.27 11.93 12.90
C ALA A 91 -11.82 13.36 13.10
N ASN A 92 -11.86 14.17 12.03
CA ASN A 92 -12.38 15.53 12.07
C ASN A 92 -13.91 15.61 11.94
N GLY A 93 -14.57 14.53 11.52
CA GLY A 93 -16.00 14.53 11.24
C GLY A 93 -16.37 15.37 10.01
N ASP A 94 -15.46 15.46 9.02
CA ASP A 94 -15.74 16.08 7.72
C ASP A 94 -16.64 15.15 6.86
N ASP A 95 -17.81 14.79 7.40
CA ASP A 95 -18.78 13.86 6.81
C ASP A 95 -19.80 14.54 5.86
N ASP A 96 -19.62 15.84 5.56
CA ASP A 96 -20.52 16.57 4.64
C ASP A 96 -20.38 16.11 3.17
N ALA A 97 -19.32 15.36 2.85
CA ALA A 97 -19.08 14.87 1.50
C ALA A 97 -19.72 13.49 1.27
N ASP A 98 -20.40 13.36 0.13
CA ASP A 98 -20.99 12.10 -0.32
C ASP A 98 -19.95 10.95 -0.38
N PRO A 99 -20.13 9.84 0.35
CA PRO A 99 -19.18 8.71 0.37
C PRO A 99 -18.90 8.12 -1.02
N ALA A 100 -19.89 8.09 -1.91
CA ALA A 100 -19.68 7.59 -3.27
C ALA A 100 -18.70 8.48 -4.04
N THR A 101 -18.82 9.80 -3.89
CA THR A 101 -17.89 10.77 -4.47
C THR A 101 -16.48 10.61 -3.89
N LEU A 102 -16.35 10.47 -2.57
CA LEU A 102 -15.07 10.25 -1.91
C LEU A 102 -14.38 8.96 -2.39
N VAL A 103 -15.13 7.86 -2.60
CA VAL A 103 -14.58 6.60 -3.11
C VAL A 103 -13.95 6.80 -4.50
N VAL A 104 -14.62 7.56 -5.38
CA VAL A 104 -14.08 7.89 -6.71
C VAL A 104 -12.82 8.74 -6.61
N GLU A 105 -12.82 9.75 -5.74
CA GLU A 105 -11.64 10.60 -5.51
C GLU A 105 -10.44 9.78 -5.01
N GLN A 106 -10.68 8.84 -4.11
CA GLN A 106 -9.66 8.01 -3.51
C GLN A 106 -9.10 6.99 -4.51
N ILE A 107 -9.95 6.36 -5.32
CA ILE A 107 -9.54 5.53 -6.46
C ILE A 107 -8.67 6.34 -7.43
N ARG A 108 -9.06 7.59 -7.74
CA ARG A 108 -8.29 8.48 -8.61
C ARG A 108 -6.93 8.82 -8.02
N ALA A 109 -6.88 9.11 -6.73
CA ALA A 109 -5.65 9.43 -6.01
C ALA A 109 -4.69 8.24 -6.02
N LEU A 110 -5.19 7.04 -5.70
CA LEU A 110 -4.43 5.79 -5.77
C LEU A 110 -3.92 5.53 -7.19
N ALA A 111 -4.78 5.62 -8.21
CA ALA A 111 -4.38 5.43 -9.60
C ALA A 111 -3.26 6.39 -10.03
N ARG A 112 -3.31 7.66 -9.60
CA ARG A 112 -2.24 8.64 -9.88
C ARG A 112 -0.91 8.24 -9.24
N VAL A 113 -0.92 7.82 -7.98
CA VAL A 113 0.28 7.37 -7.26
C VAL A 113 0.87 6.13 -7.94
N CYS A 114 0.03 5.14 -8.25
CA CYS A 114 0.45 3.89 -8.88
C CYS A 114 0.99 4.12 -10.31
N VAL A 115 0.35 4.96 -11.13
CA VAL A 115 0.83 5.27 -12.49
C VAL A 115 2.15 6.06 -12.44
N ARG A 116 2.31 7.02 -11.51
CA ARG A 116 3.57 7.75 -11.32
C ARG A 116 4.72 6.80 -10.97
N ASN A 117 4.44 5.77 -10.19
CA ASN A 117 5.40 4.78 -9.71
C ASN A 117 5.19 3.41 -10.36
N ARG A 118 4.90 3.37 -11.67
CA ARG A 118 4.45 2.14 -12.35
C ARG A 118 5.41 0.96 -12.21
N GLY A 119 6.71 1.18 -12.37
CA GLY A 119 7.71 0.11 -12.28
C GLY A 119 7.70 -0.56 -10.90
N LEU A 120 7.66 0.26 -9.85
CA LEU A 120 7.57 -0.21 -8.48
C LEU A 120 6.19 -0.85 -8.18
N THR A 121 5.11 -0.27 -8.69
CA THR A 121 3.75 -0.82 -8.57
C THR A 121 3.65 -2.22 -9.20
N ALA A 122 4.21 -2.40 -10.39
CA ALA A 122 4.27 -3.70 -11.04
C ALA A 122 5.11 -4.72 -10.25
N ALA A 123 6.21 -4.26 -9.62
CA ALA A 123 7.03 -5.11 -8.76
C ALA A 123 6.29 -5.52 -7.47
N TYR A 124 5.58 -4.58 -6.83
CA TYR A 124 4.76 -4.85 -5.65
C TYR A 124 3.61 -5.81 -5.98
N TRP A 125 2.84 -5.55 -7.04
CA TRP A 125 1.76 -6.44 -7.49
C TRP A 125 2.26 -7.87 -7.75
N ALA A 126 3.38 -8.01 -8.46
CA ALA A 126 3.97 -9.33 -8.71
C ALA A 126 4.46 -10.04 -7.42
N ALA A 127 4.91 -9.27 -6.42
CA ALA A 127 5.31 -9.82 -5.13
C ALA A 127 4.10 -10.34 -4.33
N VAL A 128 3.00 -9.58 -4.31
CA VAL A 128 1.74 -10.00 -3.68
C VAL A 128 1.26 -11.29 -4.33
N GLN A 129 1.18 -11.36 -5.65
CA GLN A 129 0.73 -12.56 -6.37
C GLN A 129 1.65 -13.78 -6.13
N ASP A 130 2.97 -13.59 -6.12
CA ASP A 130 3.91 -14.67 -5.78
C ASP A 130 3.73 -15.15 -4.32
N TYR A 131 3.44 -14.24 -3.38
CA TYR A 131 3.21 -14.59 -1.98
C TYR A 131 1.87 -15.30 -1.78
N GLU A 132 0.80 -14.79 -2.37
CA GLU A 132 -0.55 -15.36 -2.30
C GLU A 132 -0.58 -16.80 -2.80
N VAL A 133 0.07 -17.08 -3.93
CA VAL A 133 0.16 -18.44 -4.48
C VAL A 133 0.94 -19.37 -3.55
N ARG A 134 1.97 -18.86 -2.84
CA ARG A 134 2.80 -19.67 -1.93
C ARG A 134 2.09 -19.99 -0.63
N VAL A 135 1.44 -19.00 -0.03
CA VAL A 135 0.79 -19.13 1.29
C VAL A 135 -0.61 -19.69 1.18
N ALA A 136 -1.35 -19.33 0.12
CA ALA A 136 -2.72 -19.76 -0.13
C ALA A 136 -3.66 -19.50 1.07
N ALA A 137 -3.44 -18.40 1.79
CA ALA A 137 -4.24 -17.97 2.92
C ALA A 137 -4.49 -16.43 2.89
N PRO A 138 -5.51 -15.95 3.62
CA PRO A 138 -5.70 -14.52 3.87
C PRO A 138 -4.46 -13.86 4.48
N PRO A 139 -4.33 -12.53 4.41
CA PRO A 139 -3.26 -11.81 5.11
C PRO A 139 -3.24 -12.13 6.60
N ASP A 140 -2.06 -12.47 7.12
CA ASP A 140 -1.84 -12.74 8.54
C ASP A 140 -1.15 -11.51 9.17
N PRO A 141 -1.76 -10.84 10.17
CA PRO A 141 -1.13 -9.74 10.89
C PRO A 141 0.15 -10.12 11.62
N ASP A 142 0.31 -11.39 12.00
CA ASP A 142 1.49 -11.91 12.70
C ASP A 142 2.63 -12.31 11.73
N ASP A 143 2.36 -12.33 10.42
CA ASP A 143 3.38 -12.59 9.40
C ASP A 143 4.06 -11.29 8.95
N GLU A 144 5.21 -11.00 9.58
CA GLU A 144 6.07 -9.86 9.25
C GLU A 144 6.71 -9.93 7.83
N GLN A 145 6.40 -10.95 7.03
CA GLN A 145 6.87 -11.11 5.66
C GLN A 145 5.76 -10.89 4.62
N ASP A 146 4.49 -10.86 5.04
CA ASP A 146 3.36 -10.68 4.13
C ASP A 146 3.33 -9.25 3.57
N PRO A 147 3.51 -9.06 2.25
CA PRO A 147 3.51 -7.75 1.65
C PRO A 147 2.15 -7.03 1.75
N ARG A 148 1.06 -7.76 1.99
CA ARG A 148 -0.30 -7.23 2.18
C ARG A 148 -0.48 -6.67 3.59
N THR A 149 0.22 -7.19 4.58
CA THR A 149 0.24 -6.68 5.97
C THR A 149 1.15 -5.45 6.08
N ILE A 150 2.31 -5.48 5.41
CA ILE A 150 3.30 -4.38 5.49
C ILE A 150 2.87 -3.15 4.70
N ALA A 151 2.24 -3.34 3.54
CA ALA A 151 1.73 -2.27 2.69
C ALA A 151 0.28 -2.56 2.30
N PRO A 152 -0.69 -2.34 3.19
CA PRO A 152 -2.09 -2.71 2.97
C PRO A 152 -2.78 -1.75 2.00
N VAL A 153 -2.56 -1.91 0.69
CA VAL A 153 -3.12 -0.99 -0.32
C VAL A 153 -4.66 -0.98 -0.30
N ALA A 154 -5.30 -2.08 0.10
CA ALA A 154 -6.76 -2.15 0.22
C ALA A 154 -7.33 -1.21 1.30
N GLU A 155 -6.57 -0.89 2.36
CA GLU A 155 -6.99 0.04 3.42
C GLU A 155 -7.23 1.46 2.90
N VAL A 156 -6.62 1.82 1.76
CA VAL A 156 -6.84 3.10 1.09
C VAL A 156 -8.31 3.35 0.79
N LEU A 157 -9.11 2.29 0.58
CA LEU A 157 -10.55 2.37 0.33
C LEU A 157 -11.41 1.82 1.48
N HIS A 158 -10.86 0.89 2.27
CA HIS A 158 -11.62 0.08 3.22
C HIS A 158 -12.45 0.93 4.21
N ASP A 159 -11.79 1.79 4.98
CA ASP A 159 -12.45 2.56 6.06
C ASP A 159 -13.49 3.53 5.52
N LEU A 160 -13.27 4.04 4.32
CA LEU A 160 -14.22 4.93 3.65
C LEU A 160 -15.48 4.16 3.22
N VAL A 161 -15.32 2.99 2.60
CA VAL A 161 -16.44 2.15 2.18
C VAL A 161 -17.19 1.61 3.40
N GLU A 162 -16.48 1.14 4.42
CA GLU A 162 -17.08 0.60 5.65
C GLU A 162 -17.94 1.65 6.36
N ARG A 163 -17.45 2.89 6.49
CA ARG A 163 -18.24 4.00 7.06
C ARG A 163 -19.48 4.31 6.24
N GLY A 164 -19.34 4.42 4.91
CA GLY A 164 -20.50 4.65 4.03
C GLY A 164 -21.53 3.53 4.10
N GLN A 165 -21.09 2.27 4.26
CA GLN A 165 -21.97 1.11 4.47
C GLN A 165 -22.66 1.17 5.85
N ALA A 166 -21.92 1.51 6.91
CA ALA A 166 -22.47 1.62 8.27
C ALA A 166 -23.49 2.76 8.41
N ALA A 167 -23.30 3.87 7.68
CA ALA A 167 -24.24 4.98 7.60
C ALA A 167 -25.48 4.68 6.74
N GLY A 168 -25.47 3.61 5.94
CA GLY A 168 -26.54 3.27 5.00
C GLY A 168 -26.53 4.12 3.72
N GLU A 169 -25.44 4.84 3.45
CA GLU A 169 -25.26 5.69 2.28
C GLU A 169 -24.65 4.94 1.08
N LEU A 170 -23.99 3.81 1.36
CA LEU A 170 -23.52 2.84 0.38
C LEU A 170 -24.18 1.48 0.64
N ARG A 171 -24.39 0.70 -0.42
CA ARG A 171 -24.89 -0.67 -0.31
C ARG A 171 -23.95 -1.53 0.54
N ALA A 172 -24.51 -2.21 1.54
CA ALA A 172 -23.76 -3.03 2.51
C ALA A 172 -23.26 -4.38 1.97
N ASP A 173 -23.87 -4.92 0.91
CA ASP A 173 -23.47 -6.19 0.28
C ASP A 173 -22.89 -5.95 -1.12
N PRO A 174 -21.64 -6.38 -1.40
CA PRO A 174 -20.72 -7.12 -0.53
C PRO A 174 -20.04 -6.26 0.55
N PRO A 175 -19.54 -6.87 1.65
CA PRO A 175 -18.78 -6.17 2.68
C PRO A 175 -17.53 -5.47 2.13
N ALA A 176 -17.16 -4.32 2.70
CA ALA A 176 -15.95 -3.57 2.33
C ALA A 176 -14.69 -4.44 2.28
N GLY A 177 -14.47 -5.29 3.29
CA GLY A 177 -13.33 -6.21 3.34
C GLY A 177 -13.26 -7.24 2.21
N THR A 178 -14.37 -7.53 1.53
CA THR A 178 -14.38 -8.37 0.32
C THR A 178 -14.21 -7.53 -0.95
N LEU A 179 -14.88 -6.38 -1.03
CA LEU A 179 -14.88 -5.55 -2.23
C LEU A 179 -13.56 -4.81 -2.46
N CYS A 180 -13.01 -4.18 -1.42
CA CYS A 180 -11.85 -3.30 -1.54
C CYS A 180 -10.59 -4.02 -2.07
N PRO A 181 -10.24 -5.23 -1.60
CA PRO A 181 -9.11 -5.98 -2.18
C PRO A 181 -9.30 -6.26 -3.68
N ILE A 182 -10.51 -6.64 -4.11
CA ILE A 182 -10.80 -6.92 -5.52
C ILE A 182 -10.63 -5.66 -6.38
N LEU A 183 -11.16 -4.52 -5.92
CA LEU A 183 -11.02 -3.26 -6.64
C LEU A 183 -9.56 -2.83 -6.77
N VAL A 184 -8.78 -2.99 -5.69
CA VAL A 184 -7.34 -2.68 -5.68
C VAL A 184 -6.57 -3.63 -6.58
N ASP A 185 -6.86 -4.93 -6.57
CA ASP A 185 -6.22 -5.90 -7.46
C ASP A 185 -6.47 -5.57 -8.93
N VAL A 186 -7.71 -5.23 -9.29
CA VAL A 186 -8.03 -4.78 -10.66
C VAL A 186 -7.23 -3.54 -11.02
N LEU A 187 -7.14 -2.54 -10.13
CA LEU A 187 -6.37 -1.31 -10.35
C LEU A 187 -4.87 -1.60 -10.54
N LEU A 188 -4.27 -2.38 -9.64
CA LEU A 188 -2.85 -2.71 -9.67
C LEU A 188 -2.50 -3.59 -10.87
N ALA A 189 -3.30 -4.62 -11.15
CA ALA A 189 -3.12 -5.48 -12.32
C ALA A 189 -3.23 -4.67 -13.61
N ARG A 190 -4.20 -3.76 -13.71
CA ARG A 190 -4.36 -2.90 -14.90
C ARG A 190 -3.10 -2.06 -15.13
N ILE A 191 -2.59 -1.41 -14.08
CA ILE A 191 -1.39 -0.56 -14.17
C ILE A 191 -0.13 -1.39 -14.47
N ALA A 192 -0.02 -2.59 -13.88
CA ALA A 192 1.12 -3.48 -14.07
C ALA A 192 1.17 -4.09 -15.47
N LEU A 193 0.01 -4.50 -16.02
CA LEU A 193 -0.09 -5.25 -17.27
C LEU A 193 -0.27 -4.36 -18.52
N HIS A 194 -0.75 -3.12 -18.36
CA HIS A 194 -0.99 -2.20 -19.48
C HIS A 194 -0.04 -1.01 -19.45
N ALA A 195 1.21 -1.25 -19.85
CA ALA A 195 2.24 -0.21 -19.94
C ALA A 195 1.77 0.99 -20.78
N GLY A 196 1.84 2.19 -20.20
CA GLY A 196 1.49 3.45 -20.87
C GLY A 196 0.06 3.96 -20.63
N GLU A 197 -0.83 3.19 -20.01
CA GLU A 197 -2.19 3.65 -19.71
C GLU A 197 -2.20 4.76 -18.65
N ALA A 198 -2.81 5.91 -18.94
CA ALA A 198 -2.91 7.01 -17.99
C ALA A 198 -3.79 6.65 -16.78
N ALA A 199 -3.68 7.42 -15.69
CA ALA A 199 -4.46 7.19 -14.47
C ALA A 199 -5.97 7.33 -14.69
N GLU A 200 -6.41 8.20 -15.61
CA GLU A 200 -7.83 8.50 -15.79
C GLU A 200 -8.64 7.32 -16.38
N PRO A 201 -8.19 6.63 -17.45
CA PRO A 201 -8.84 5.38 -17.89
C PRO A 201 -8.97 4.31 -16.80
N VAL A 202 -7.91 4.11 -16.01
CA VAL A 202 -7.90 3.16 -14.89
C VAL A 202 -8.91 3.59 -13.82
N THR A 203 -8.91 4.89 -13.47
CA THR A 203 -9.85 5.48 -12.52
C THR A 203 -11.28 5.24 -12.97
N ARG A 204 -11.62 5.58 -14.21
CA ARG A 204 -12.98 5.41 -14.74
C ARG A 204 -13.47 3.97 -14.68
N LEU A 205 -12.61 3.02 -15.04
CA LEU A 205 -12.93 1.59 -14.97
C LEU A 205 -13.22 1.15 -13.53
N VAL A 206 -12.29 1.41 -12.61
CA VAL A 206 -12.37 0.92 -11.22
C VAL A 206 -13.47 1.66 -10.45
N ALA A 207 -13.62 2.97 -10.65
CA ALA A 207 -14.71 3.76 -10.08
C ALA A 207 -16.07 3.31 -10.62
N GLY A 208 -16.19 2.98 -11.91
CA GLY A 208 -17.42 2.43 -12.47
C GLY A 208 -17.80 1.09 -11.86
N LEU A 209 -16.82 0.20 -11.64
CA LEU A 209 -17.03 -1.06 -10.93
C LEU A 209 -17.47 -0.82 -9.47
N ALA A 210 -16.78 0.07 -8.76
CA ALA A 210 -17.10 0.41 -7.37
C ALA A 210 -18.51 0.98 -7.24
N LEU A 211 -18.87 1.98 -8.06
CA LEU A 211 -20.19 2.62 -8.05
C LEU A 211 -21.30 1.66 -8.48
N GLY A 212 -21.06 0.81 -9.49
CA GLY A 212 -22.05 -0.19 -9.90
C GLY A 212 -22.41 -1.19 -8.80
N VAL A 213 -21.48 -1.43 -7.87
CA VAL A 213 -21.71 -2.30 -6.71
C VAL A 213 -22.29 -1.53 -5.52
N LEU A 214 -21.67 -0.40 -5.16
CA LEU A 214 -21.96 0.34 -3.93
C LEU A 214 -23.11 1.34 -4.04
N ALA A 215 -23.36 1.90 -5.23
CA ALA A 215 -24.32 2.97 -5.50
C ALA A 215 -24.88 2.91 -6.94
N PRO A 216 -25.51 1.79 -7.35
CA PRO A 216 -25.91 1.57 -8.75
C PRO A 216 -26.94 2.55 -9.29
N GLU A 217 -27.76 3.15 -8.42
CA GLU A 217 -28.67 4.24 -8.77
C GLU A 217 -27.94 5.41 -9.41
N ARG A 218 -26.70 5.70 -8.97
CA ARG A 218 -25.86 6.76 -9.54
C ARG A 218 -25.30 6.43 -10.92
N VAL A 219 -25.25 5.14 -11.28
CA VAL A 219 -24.86 4.68 -12.62
C VAL A 219 -26.03 4.72 -13.59
N ALA A 220 -27.26 4.56 -13.09
CA ALA A 220 -28.48 4.56 -13.89
C ALA A 220 -28.93 5.98 -14.32
N ASP A 221 -28.64 6.99 -13.51
CA ASP A 221 -29.17 8.35 -13.67
C ASP A 221 -28.34 9.29 -14.59
N GLY A 222 -27.18 8.88 -15.12
CA GLY A 222 -26.32 9.80 -15.88
C GLY A 222 -25.35 9.13 -16.86
N GLY A 223 -25.41 9.55 -18.12
CA GLY A 223 -24.51 9.17 -19.21
C GLY A 223 -23.03 9.34 -18.91
N ALA A 224 -22.22 8.72 -19.77
CA ALA A 224 -20.76 8.58 -19.70
C ALA A 224 -20.03 9.70 -18.92
N PRO A 225 -19.17 9.35 -17.94
CA PRO A 225 -18.40 10.35 -17.20
C PRO A 225 -17.38 11.02 -18.14
N ALA A 226 -17.45 12.34 -18.21
CA ALA A 226 -16.50 13.23 -18.87
C ALA A 226 -15.11 13.18 -18.21
#